data_AF-A0A956KSI5-F1
#
_entry.id   AF-A0A956KSI5-F1
#
_cell.length_a   1.000
_cell.length_b   1.000
_cell.length_c   1.000
_cell.angle_alpha   90.00
_cell.angle_beta   90.00
_cell.angle_gamma   90.00
#
_symmetry.space_group_name_H-M   'P 1'
#
loop_
_entity.id
_entity.type
_entity.pdbx_description
1 polymer ?
#
loop_
_entity_poly.entity_id
_entity_poly.type
_entity_poly.pdbx_seq_one_letter_code
_entity_poly.pdbx_strand_id
1 'polypeptide(L)'
;MNATASPPLSPANTWPSATPIPTTPDVRAPALLGALAGLLALGGAAALGVPELQAAPRMVPSVLLVEIASLVLSSPALIALHQFMGLAAGPEALAAALGRALIHGGRVAAGLAVLVLFFSATTSLGTLMVVLSLGAVGVFTTATAWAELERAELAASPSQVRRSVAPRFTLLLLGWVGLGWVIALRVGVDVARWVVGF
;
A
#
# COMPACT_ATOMS: atom_id res chain seq x y z
N MET A 1 -20.38 5.67 75.45
CA MET A 1 -19.45 6.66 74.90
C MET A 1 -18.61 5.97 73.85
N ASN A 2 -18.87 6.29 72.58
CA ASN A 2 -18.24 5.70 71.40
C ASN A 2 -16.81 6.21 71.24
N ALA A 3 -15.85 5.30 71.02
CA ALA A 3 -14.54 5.61 70.47
C ALA A 3 -14.39 4.85 69.15
N THR A 4 -14.92 5.42 68.08
CA THR A 4 -14.65 5.03 66.69
C THR A 4 -13.55 5.95 66.16
N ALA A 5 -12.33 5.45 66.01
CA ALA A 5 -11.23 6.18 65.41
C ALA A 5 -10.53 5.34 64.32
N SER A 6 -10.72 5.82 63.10
CA SER A 6 -9.90 5.73 61.88
C SER A 6 -9.73 4.37 61.18
N PRO A 7 -10.30 4.17 59.96
CA PRO A 7 -9.90 3.09 59.07
C PRO A 7 -8.49 3.34 58.48
N PRO A 8 -7.74 2.27 58.13
CA PRO A 8 -6.41 2.40 57.56
C PRO A 8 -6.45 3.02 56.16
N LEU A 9 -5.44 3.85 55.88
CA LEU A 9 -5.16 4.49 54.59
C LEU A 9 -5.23 3.45 53.46
N SER A 10 -6.18 3.64 52.53
CA SER A 10 -6.16 2.92 51.26
C SER A 10 -4.85 3.25 50.55
N PRO A 11 -4.04 2.27 50.13
CA PRO A 11 -3.00 2.55 49.16
C PRO A 11 -3.71 3.05 47.91
N ALA A 12 -3.43 4.30 47.52
CA ALA A 12 -3.82 4.82 46.24
C ALA A 12 -3.37 3.80 45.20
N ASN A 13 -4.34 3.16 44.54
CA ASN A 13 -4.09 2.24 43.45
C ASN A 13 -3.59 3.11 42.30
N THR A 14 -2.30 3.47 42.31
CA THR A 14 -1.61 4.10 41.18
C THR A 14 -1.42 3.01 40.14
N TRP A 15 -2.52 2.68 39.47
CA TRP A 15 -2.43 2.08 38.16
C TRP A 15 -1.55 3.02 37.34
N PRO A 16 -0.48 2.53 36.69
CA PRO A 16 0.21 3.34 35.72
C PRO A 16 -0.84 3.70 34.66
N SER A 17 -1.24 4.97 34.63
CA SER A 17 -2.00 5.53 33.52
C SER A 17 -1.23 5.17 32.27
N ALA A 18 -1.74 4.19 31.51
CA ALA A 18 -1.17 3.83 30.23
C ALA A 18 -1.11 5.13 29.43
N THR A 19 0.09 5.63 29.18
CA THR A 19 0.30 6.70 28.23
C THR A 19 -0.37 6.25 26.94
N PRO A 20 -1.33 6.99 26.37
CA PRO A 20 -1.85 6.66 25.07
C PRO A 20 -0.66 6.68 24.12
N ILE A 21 -0.23 5.49 23.70
CA ILE A 21 0.78 5.33 22.67
C ILE A 21 0.19 6.05 21.45
N PRO A 22 0.91 7.00 20.82
CA PRO A 22 0.41 7.65 19.62
C PRO A 22 0.24 6.57 18.55
N THR A 23 -1.00 6.10 18.40
CA THR A 23 -1.37 5.07 17.45
C THR A 23 -1.47 5.73 16.07
N THR A 24 -0.58 5.28 15.19
CA THR A 24 -0.43 5.57 13.75
C THR A 24 0.43 6.77 13.37
N PRO A 25 1.57 6.55 12.67
CA PRO A 25 2.19 7.62 11.91
C PRO A 25 1.24 7.99 10.77
N ASP A 26 0.73 9.21 10.83
CA ASP A 26 -0.11 9.82 9.80
C ASP A 26 0.55 9.67 8.42
N VAL A 27 -0.22 9.22 7.42
CA VAL A 27 0.18 9.29 6.01
C VAL A 27 0.23 10.78 5.66
N ARG A 28 1.40 11.39 5.83
CA ARG A 28 1.57 12.83 5.60
C ARG A 28 1.28 13.13 4.13
N ALA A 29 0.32 14.02 3.87
CA ALA A 29 -0.02 14.51 2.52
C ALA A 29 1.19 14.78 1.60
N PRO A 30 2.29 15.43 2.04
CA PRO A 30 3.46 15.62 1.18
C PRO A 30 4.14 14.31 0.73
N ALA A 31 4.14 13.27 1.56
CA ALA A 31 4.71 11.98 1.18
C ALA A 31 3.85 11.26 0.12
N LEU A 32 2.53 11.35 0.26
CA LEU A 32 1.59 10.82 -0.74
C LEU A 32 1.72 11.56 -2.07
N LEU A 33 1.80 12.90 -2.04
CA LEU A 33 2.05 13.70 -3.24
C LEU A 33 3.38 13.34 -3.90
N GLY A 34 4.44 13.13 -3.13
CA GLY A 34 5.72 12.66 -3.65
C GLY A 34 5.63 11.29 -4.30
N ALA A 35 4.83 10.38 -3.75
CA ALA A 35 4.59 9.05 -4.33
C ALA A 35 3.86 9.14 -5.67
N LEU A 36 2.80 9.95 -5.73
CA LEU A 36 2.05 10.22 -6.96
C LEU A 36 2.94 10.88 -8.01
N ALA A 37 3.80 11.82 -7.62
CA ALA A 37 4.77 12.45 -8.51
C ALA A 37 5.77 11.42 -9.07
N GLY A 38 6.21 10.45 -8.27
CA GLY A 38 7.08 9.36 -8.75
C GLY A 38 6.41 8.45 -9.77
N LEU A 39 5.14 8.09 -9.55
CA LEU A 39 4.34 7.32 -10.51
C LEU A 39 4.09 8.11 -11.80
N LEU A 40 3.81 9.41 -11.69
CA LEU A 40 3.68 10.31 -12.84
C LEU A 40 4.99 10.44 -13.61
N ALA A 41 6.13 10.55 -12.92
CA ALA A 41 7.44 10.61 -13.55
C ALA A 41 7.73 9.33 -14.34
N LEU A 42 7.35 8.16 -13.80
CA LEU A 42 7.47 6.88 -14.51
C LEU A 42 6.57 6.84 -15.75
N GLY A 43 5.32 7.28 -15.64
CA GLY A 43 4.40 7.40 -16.78
C GLY A 43 4.88 8.40 -17.84
N GLY A 44 5.48 9.52 -17.42
CA GLY A 44 6.11 10.50 -18.30
C GLY A 44 7.34 9.95 -19.01
N ALA A 45 8.19 9.23 -18.28
CA ALA A 45 9.33 8.52 -18.85
C ALA A 45 8.90 7.48 -19.88
N ALA A 46 7.82 6.75 -19.59
CA ALA A 46 7.23 5.81 -20.52
C ALA A 46 6.72 6.50 -21.80
N ALA A 47 5.99 7.61 -21.65
CA ALA A 47 5.46 8.39 -22.76
C ALA A 47 6.55 8.90 -23.71
N LEU A 48 7.71 9.31 -23.18
CA LEU A 48 8.86 9.76 -23.96
C LEU A 48 9.56 8.63 -24.73
N GLY A 49 9.37 7.38 -24.30
CA GLY A 49 9.94 6.19 -24.95
C GLY A 49 9.05 5.47 -25.92
N VAL A 50 7.84 5.99 -26.20
CA VAL A 50 6.98 5.45 -27.24
C VAL A 50 7.34 6.13 -28.57
N PRO A 51 7.56 5.36 -29.65
CA PRO A 51 7.82 5.92 -30.97
C PRO A 51 6.60 6.68 -31.56
N GLU A 52 5.41 6.47 -30.99
CA GLU A 52 4.14 6.95 -31.51
C GLU A 52 3.59 8.11 -30.67
N LEU A 53 3.69 9.34 -31.22
CA LEU A 53 3.31 10.59 -30.55
C LEU A 53 1.85 10.66 -30.08
N GLN A 54 0.95 9.89 -30.71
CA GLN A 54 -0.47 9.86 -30.34
C GLN A 54 -0.74 9.04 -29.06
N ALA A 55 0.15 8.10 -28.73
CA ALA A 55 0.07 7.24 -27.56
C ALA A 55 0.68 7.88 -26.30
N ALA A 56 1.64 8.79 -26.47
CA ALA A 56 2.34 9.49 -25.38
C ALA A 56 1.42 10.17 -24.34
N PRO A 57 0.39 10.97 -24.70
CA PRO A 57 -0.47 11.63 -23.71
C PRO A 57 -1.33 10.63 -22.91
N ARG A 58 -1.54 9.42 -23.44
CA ARG A 58 -2.31 8.34 -22.80
C ARG A 58 -1.44 7.49 -21.86
N MET A 59 -0.14 7.44 -22.09
CA MET A 59 0.80 6.68 -21.26
C MET A 59 1.03 7.28 -19.87
N VAL A 60 1.03 8.61 -19.73
CA VAL A 60 1.25 9.24 -18.42
C VAL A 60 0.19 8.84 -17.37
N PRO A 61 -1.12 8.93 -17.65
CA PRO A 61 -2.13 8.50 -16.69
C PRO A 61 -2.24 6.97 -16.58
N SER A 62 -1.77 6.20 -17.56
CA SER A 62 -1.91 4.73 -17.59
C SER A 62 -1.36 4.05 -16.33
N VAL A 63 -0.16 4.45 -15.92
CA VAL A 63 0.56 3.87 -14.78
C VAL A 63 -0.18 4.14 -13.47
N LEU A 64 -0.65 5.38 -13.29
CA LEU A 64 -1.46 5.77 -12.15
C LEU A 64 -2.79 5.03 -12.12
N LEU A 65 -3.47 4.92 -13.26
CA LEU A 65 -4.79 4.30 -13.35
C LEU A 65 -4.73 2.83 -12.95
N VAL A 66 -3.71 2.08 -13.38
CA VAL A 66 -3.55 0.67 -13.03
C VAL A 66 -3.32 0.49 -11.53
N GLU A 67 -2.36 1.21 -10.95
CA GLU A 67 -2.04 1.11 -9.52
C GLU A 67 -3.21 1.57 -8.65
N ILE A 68 -3.74 2.78 -8.90
CA ILE A 68 -4.82 3.35 -8.10
C ILE A 68 -6.11 2.53 -8.25
N ALA A 69 -6.49 2.11 -9.45
CA ALA A 69 -7.71 1.31 -9.62
C ALA A 69 -7.60 -0.03 -8.89
N SER A 70 -6.45 -0.72 -9.00
CA SER A 70 -6.24 -1.97 -8.29
C SER A 70 -6.39 -1.80 -6.77
N LEU A 71 -5.85 -0.73 -6.22
CA LEU A 71 -5.86 -0.46 -4.79
C LEU A 71 -7.26 -0.02 -4.33
N VAL A 72 -7.90 0.90 -5.03
CA VAL A 72 -9.25 1.39 -4.70
C VAL A 72 -10.30 0.27 -4.80
N LEU A 73 -10.17 -0.64 -5.77
CA LEU A 73 -11.14 -1.72 -5.96
C LEU A 73 -10.91 -2.90 -4.99
N SER A 74 -9.66 -3.17 -4.61
CA SER A 74 -9.34 -4.32 -3.74
C SER A 74 -9.30 -3.98 -2.24
N SER A 75 -9.00 -2.72 -1.86
CA SER A 75 -8.84 -2.32 -0.46
C SER A 75 -10.12 -2.42 0.37
N PRO A 76 -11.30 -1.98 -0.10
CA PRO A 76 -12.54 -2.13 0.66
C PRO A 76 -12.87 -3.61 0.92
N ALA A 77 -12.62 -4.48 -0.05
CA ALA A 77 -12.81 -5.92 0.10
C ALA A 77 -11.86 -6.51 1.14
N LEU A 78 -10.57 -6.11 1.11
CA LEU A 78 -9.60 -6.51 2.14
C LEU A 78 -10.06 -6.10 3.53
N ILE A 79 -10.43 -4.83 3.71
CA ILE A 79 -10.85 -4.30 5.01
C ILE A 79 -12.13 -5.01 5.50
N ALA A 80 -13.13 -5.17 4.64
CA ALA A 80 -14.38 -5.84 5.00
C ALA A 80 -14.15 -7.31 5.40
N LEU A 81 -13.40 -8.08 4.60
CA LEU A 81 -13.08 -9.47 4.93
C LEU A 81 -12.18 -9.59 6.17
N HIS A 82 -11.27 -8.64 6.37
CA HIS A 82 -10.43 -8.59 7.56
C HIS A 82 -11.26 -8.48 8.84
N GLN A 83 -12.23 -7.55 8.84
CA GLN A 83 -13.14 -7.38 9.98
C GLN A 83 -14.09 -8.57 10.13
N PHE A 84 -14.60 -9.14 9.03
CA PHE A 84 -15.44 -10.34 9.06
C PHE A 84 -14.71 -11.56 9.67
N MET A 85 -13.41 -11.68 9.43
CA MET A 85 -12.58 -12.75 10.00
C MET A 85 -12.19 -12.53 11.47
N GLY A 86 -12.58 -11.40 12.07
CA GLY A 86 -12.28 -11.06 13.46
C GLY A 86 -10.79 -10.85 13.74
N LEU A 87 -10.06 -10.34 12.75
CA LEU A 87 -8.63 -10.02 12.85
C LEU A 87 -8.41 -8.75 13.68
N ALA A 88 -7.21 -8.58 14.24
CA ALA A 88 -6.97 -7.64 15.33
C ALA A 88 -6.81 -6.18 14.88
N ALA A 89 -6.24 -5.93 13.70
CA ALA A 89 -6.01 -4.57 13.22
C ALA A 89 -7.31 -3.82 12.89
N GLY A 90 -7.39 -2.56 13.35
CA GLY A 90 -8.46 -1.65 12.96
C GLY A 90 -8.36 -1.22 11.48
N PRO A 91 -9.48 -0.79 10.87
CA PRO A 91 -9.51 -0.39 9.46
C PRO A 91 -8.57 0.79 9.15
N GLU A 92 -8.38 1.72 10.08
CA GLU A 92 -7.48 2.86 9.94
C GLU A 92 -6.01 2.41 9.85
N ALA A 93 -5.63 1.38 10.62
CA ALA A 93 -4.27 0.84 10.61
C ALA A 93 -3.96 0.14 9.28
N LEU A 94 -4.94 -0.57 8.71
CA LEU A 94 -4.83 -1.20 7.39
C LEU A 94 -4.74 -0.15 6.28
N ALA A 95 -5.58 0.88 6.32
CA ALA A 95 -5.53 1.99 5.36
C ALA A 95 -4.18 2.72 5.42
N ALA A 96 -3.65 2.97 6.62
CA ALA A 96 -2.33 3.55 6.81
C ALA A 96 -1.19 2.64 6.29
N ALA A 97 -1.30 1.32 6.49
CA ALA A 97 -0.34 0.35 5.96
C ALA A 97 -0.31 0.34 4.42
N LEU A 98 -1.48 0.34 3.79
CA LEU A 98 -1.60 0.44 2.32
C LEU A 98 -1.06 1.78 1.80
N GLY A 99 -1.35 2.88 2.49
CA GLY A 99 -0.81 4.20 2.16
C GLY A 99 0.72 4.26 2.26
N ARG A 100 1.31 3.63 3.29
CA ARG A 100 2.77 3.49 3.40
C ARG A 100 3.33 2.66 2.25
N ALA A 101 2.71 1.55 1.88
CA ALA A 101 3.14 0.75 0.75
C ALA A 101 3.16 1.55 -0.56
N LEU A 102 2.10 2.32 -0.82
CA LEU A 102 2.03 3.22 -1.97
C LEU A 102 3.16 4.27 -1.97
N ILE A 103 3.49 4.84 -0.81
CA ILE A 103 4.60 5.79 -0.67
C ILE A 103 5.94 5.15 -1.05
N HIS A 104 6.19 3.93 -0.57
CA HIS A 104 7.42 3.21 -0.92
C HIS A 104 7.45 2.84 -2.41
N GLY A 105 6.32 2.39 -2.97
CA GLY A 105 6.16 2.11 -4.40
C GLY A 105 6.44 3.32 -5.27
N GLY A 106 5.85 4.48 -4.94
CA GLY A 106 6.08 5.74 -5.67
C GLY A 106 7.54 6.23 -5.62
N ARG A 107 8.25 6.02 -4.51
CA ARG A 107 9.69 6.31 -4.42
C ARG A 107 10.52 5.42 -5.33
N VAL A 108 10.19 4.13 -5.41
CA VAL A 108 10.84 3.19 -6.34
C VAL A 108 10.52 3.56 -7.78
N ALA A 109 9.27 3.91 -8.07
CA ALA A 109 8.85 4.39 -9.39
C ALA A 109 9.65 5.63 -9.84
N ALA A 110 9.88 6.59 -8.94
CA ALA A 110 10.71 7.76 -9.23
C ALA A 110 12.16 7.37 -9.61
N GLY A 111 12.75 6.41 -8.91
CA GLY A 111 14.09 5.90 -9.25
C GLY A 111 14.12 5.17 -10.60
N LEU A 112 13.11 4.34 -10.87
CA LEU A 112 12.97 3.61 -12.12
C LEU A 112 12.66 4.53 -13.32
N ALA A 113 12.00 5.67 -13.10
CA ALA A 113 11.75 6.64 -14.16
C ALA A 113 13.06 7.13 -14.81
N VAL A 114 14.11 7.36 -14.02
CA VAL A 114 15.44 7.74 -14.55
C VAL A 114 16.03 6.63 -15.41
N LEU A 115 15.87 5.37 -14.99
CA LEU A 115 16.34 4.21 -15.74
C LEU A 115 15.58 4.08 -17.08
N VAL A 116 14.26 4.21 -17.04
CA VAL A 116 13.41 4.19 -18.25
C VAL A 116 13.82 5.30 -19.21
N LEU A 117 14.03 6.53 -18.72
CA LEU A 117 14.50 7.64 -19.55
C LEU A 117 15.87 7.36 -20.18
N PHE A 118 16.81 6.84 -19.40
CA PHE A 118 18.15 6.51 -19.90
C PHE A 118 18.07 5.48 -21.03
N PHE A 119 17.36 4.37 -20.83
CA PHE A 119 17.23 3.34 -21.85
C PHE A 119 16.39 3.79 -23.04
N SER A 120 15.37 4.62 -22.81
CA SER A 120 14.59 5.23 -23.88
C SER A 120 15.43 6.16 -24.77
N ALA A 121 16.37 6.90 -24.17
CA ALA A 121 17.22 7.84 -24.91
C ALA A 121 18.38 7.15 -25.62
N THR A 122 18.87 6.03 -25.07
CA THR A 122 20.10 5.38 -25.54
C THR A 122 19.86 4.09 -26.34
N THR A 123 18.68 3.48 -26.23
CA THR A 123 18.37 2.18 -26.84
C THR A 123 16.94 2.12 -27.39
N SER A 124 16.67 1.16 -28.27
CA SER A 124 15.30 0.84 -28.70
C SER A 124 14.51 0.00 -27.69
N LEU A 125 15.03 -0.21 -26.47
CA LEU A 125 14.43 -1.05 -25.43
C LEU A 125 13.47 -0.29 -24.49
N GLY A 126 13.16 0.98 -24.78
CA GLY A 126 12.32 1.83 -23.93
C GLY A 126 11.00 1.16 -23.52
N THR A 127 10.26 0.58 -24.48
CA THR A 127 8.99 -0.11 -24.20
C THR A 127 9.16 -1.32 -23.27
N LEU A 128 10.21 -2.12 -23.46
CA LEU A 128 10.49 -3.26 -22.59
C LEU A 128 10.83 -2.78 -21.17
N MET A 129 11.62 -1.73 -21.03
CA MET A 129 11.99 -1.16 -19.74
C MET A 129 10.79 -0.57 -18.99
N VAL A 130 9.83 0.00 -19.70
CA VAL A 130 8.55 0.44 -19.11
C VAL A 130 7.81 -0.75 -18.51
N VAL A 131 7.62 -1.83 -19.27
CA VAL A 131 6.90 -3.03 -18.79
C VAL A 131 7.60 -3.66 -17.58
N LEU A 132 8.93 -3.80 -17.65
CA LEU A 132 9.73 -4.31 -16.55
C LEU A 132 9.65 -3.41 -15.31
N SER A 133 9.69 -2.09 -15.50
CA SER A 133 9.60 -1.13 -14.40
C SER A 133 8.22 -1.16 -13.75
N LEU A 134 7.14 -1.22 -14.52
CA LEU A 134 5.79 -1.38 -13.97
C LEU A 134 5.65 -2.69 -13.20
N GLY A 135 6.14 -3.80 -13.75
CA GLY A 135 6.15 -5.08 -13.06
C GLY A 135 6.94 -5.02 -11.75
N ALA A 136 8.12 -4.41 -11.77
CA ALA A 136 8.96 -4.23 -10.59
C ALA A 136 8.30 -3.36 -9.52
N VAL A 137 7.69 -2.23 -9.90
CA VAL A 137 6.92 -1.39 -8.98
C VAL A 137 5.77 -2.18 -8.39
N GLY A 138 4.95 -2.85 -9.20
CA GLY A 138 3.80 -3.62 -8.71
C GLY A 138 4.20 -4.73 -7.73
N VAL A 139 5.25 -5.50 -8.03
CA VAL A 139 5.79 -6.53 -7.12
C VAL A 139 6.31 -5.90 -5.84
N PHE A 140 7.07 -4.81 -5.93
CA PHE A 140 7.64 -4.14 -4.78
C PHE A 140 6.57 -3.51 -3.88
N THR A 141 5.58 -2.81 -4.46
CA THR A 141 4.42 -2.25 -3.74
C THR A 141 3.66 -3.36 -3.03
N THR A 142 3.44 -4.50 -3.71
CA THR A 142 2.74 -5.66 -3.13
C THR A 142 3.52 -6.26 -1.95
N ALA A 143 4.83 -6.49 -2.11
CA ALA A 143 5.67 -7.02 -1.04
C ALA A 143 5.74 -6.07 0.17
N THR A 144 5.77 -4.76 -0.09
CA THR A 144 5.75 -3.74 0.96
C THR A 144 4.39 -3.69 1.66
N ALA A 145 3.30 -3.78 0.90
CA ALA A 145 1.94 -3.85 1.45
C ALA A 145 1.77 -5.06 2.35
N TRP A 146 2.25 -6.23 1.91
CA TRP A 146 2.26 -7.44 2.72
C TRP A 146 2.97 -7.21 4.06
N ALA A 147 4.20 -6.71 4.02
CA ALA A 147 5.01 -6.49 5.21
C ALA A 147 4.39 -5.44 6.16
N GLU A 148 3.82 -4.37 5.61
CA GLU A 148 3.16 -3.31 6.40
C GLU A 148 1.84 -3.76 7.01
N LEU A 149 1.04 -4.56 6.30
CA LEU A 149 -0.19 -5.16 6.81
C LEU A 149 0.13 -6.18 7.90
N GLU A 150 1.15 -7.00 7.70
CA GLU A 150 1.63 -7.93 8.72
C GLU A 150 2.09 -7.17 9.97
N ARG A 151 2.90 -6.12 9.82
CA ARG A 151 3.31 -5.27 10.95
C ARG A 151 2.11 -4.68 11.69
N ALA A 152 1.08 -4.21 10.97
CA ALA A 152 -0.12 -3.66 11.59
C ALA A 152 -0.88 -4.72 12.41
N GLU A 153 -1.05 -5.92 11.87
CA GLU A 153 -1.72 -7.02 12.55
C GLU A 153 -0.92 -7.52 13.76
N LEU A 154 0.40 -7.59 13.62
CA LEU A 154 1.32 -7.99 14.67
C LEU A 154 1.39 -6.98 15.83
N ALA A 155 1.18 -5.69 15.54
CA ALA A 155 1.11 -4.65 16.56
C ALA A 155 -0.22 -4.67 17.34
N ALA A 156 -1.30 -5.13 16.71
CA ALA A 156 -2.64 -5.21 17.31
C ALA A 156 -2.89 -6.53 18.06
N SER A 157 -2.16 -7.61 17.75
CA SER A 157 -2.39 -8.94 18.31
C SER A 157 -1.57 -9.26 19.58
N PRO A 158 -2.18 -9.74 20.68
CA PRO A 158 -1.47 -10.33 21.81
C PRO A 158 -0.67 -11.57 21.40
N SER A 159 0.49 -11.80 22.01
CA SER A 159 1.46 -12.85 21.64
C SER A 159 0.88 -14.29 21.63
N GLN A 160 -0.15 -14.57 22.44
CA GLN A 160 -0.83 -15.87 22.50
C GLN A 160 -1.85 -16.11 21.36
N VAL A 161 -2.51 -15.05 20.87
CA VAL A 161 -3.54 -15.14 19.80
C VAL A 161 -2.89 -15.20 18.41
N ARG A 162 -1.65 -14.73 18.29
CA ARG A 162 -0.88 -14.68 17.05
C ARG A 162 -0.78 -16.03 16.31
N ARG A 163 -0.67 -17.14 17.03
CA ARG A 163 -0.44 -18.48 16.43
C ARG A 163 -1.68 -19.07 15.76
N SER A 164 -2.89 -18.75 16.23
CA SER A 164 -4.15 -19.25 15.66
C SER A 164 -4.68 -18.36 14.53
N VAL A 165 -4.29 -17.09 14.51
CA VAL A 165 -4.76 -16.09 13.54
C VAL A 165 -3.89 -16.01 12.28
N ALA A 166 -2.60 -16.35 12.39
CA ALA A 166 -1.64 -16.34 11.29
C ALA A 166 -2.14 -16.99 9.98
N PRO A 167 -2.70 -18.23 9.94
CA PRO A 167 -3.08 -18.85 8.67
C PRO A 167 -4.27 -18.14 7.99
N ARG A 168 -5.21 -17.60 8.77
CA ARG A 168 -6.38 -16.87 8.24
C ARG A 168 -5.94 -15.55 7.61
N PHE A 169 -5.06 -14.83 8.30
CA PHE A 169 -4.49 -13.59 7.80
C PHE A 169 -3.65 -13.81 6.53
N THR A 170 -2.80 -14.83 6.50
CA THR A 170 -2.03 -15.19 5.29
C THR A 170 -2.93 -15.53 4.12
N LEU A 171 -4.00 -16.32 4.34
CA LEU A 171 -4.94 -16.68 3.27
C LEU A 171 -5.69 -15.45 2.74
N LEU A 172 -6.10 -14.54 3.63
CA LEU A 172 -6.69 -13.26 3.25
C LEU A 172 -5.74 -12.42 2.40
N LEU A 173 -4.48 -12.28 2.82
CA LEU A 173 -3.48 -11.54 2.07
C LEU A 173 -3.19 -12.18 0.71
N LEU A 174 -3.06 -13.51 0.62
CA LEU A 174 -2.89 -14.20 -0.66
C LEU A 174 -4.08 -13.96 -1.59
N GLY A 175 -5.31 -14.05 -1.06
CA GLY A 175 -6.52 -13.76 -1.81
C GLY A 175 -6.58 -12.32 -2.31
N TRP A 176 -6.22 -11.36 -1.45
CA TRP A 176 -6.15 -9.95 -1.79
C TRP A 176 -5.07 -9.65 -2.84
N VAL A 177 -3.87 -10.22 -2.69
CA VAL A 177 -2.79 -10.11 -3.69
C VAL A 177 -3.26 -10.68 -5.02
N GLY A 178 -3.82 -11.89 -5.02
CA GLY A 178 -4.34 -12.51 -6.24
C GLY A 178 -5.41 -11.65 -6.92
N LEU A 179 -6.37 -11.13 -6.16
CA LEU A 179 -7.40 -10.23 -6.67
C LEU A 179 -6.81 -8.92 -7.22
N GLY A 180 -5.86 -8.32 -6.49
CA GLY A 180 -5.17 -7.09 -6.90
C GLY A 180 -4.44 -7.26 -8.23
N TRP A 181 -3.71 -8.38 -8.41
CA TRP A 181 -3.03 -8.70 -9.67
C TRP A 181 -4.01 -8.96 -10.82
N VAL A 182 -5.12 -9.66 -10.58
CA VAL A 182 -6.16 -9.88 -11.61
C VAL A 182 -6.75 -8.54 -12.06
N ILE A 183 -7.07 -7.64 -11.13
CA ILE A 183 -7.57 -6.30 -11.45
C ILE A 183 -6.50 -5.50 -12.20
N ALA A 184 -5.26 -5.49 -11.72
CA ALA A 184 -4.16 -4.77 -12.35
C ALA A 184 -3.91 -5.25 -13.79
N LEU A 185 -3.91 -6.57 -14.02
CA LEU A 185 -3.78 -7.14 -15.37
C LEU A 185 -4.96 -6.77 -16.26
N ARG A 186 -6.19 -6.83 -15.74
CA ARG A 186 -7.38 -6.48 -16.51
C ARG A 186 -7.37 -5.00 -16.91
N VAL A 187 -7.16 -4.11 -15.94
CA VAL A 187 -7.05 -2.66 -16.17
C VAL A 187 -5.87 -2.36 -17.08
N GLY A 188 -4.73 -3.03 -16.89
CA GLY A 188 -3.55 -2.89 -17.74
C GLY A 188 -3.82 -3.24 -19.20
N VAL A 189 -4.58 -4.31 -19.47
CA VAL A 189 -5.01 -4.68 -20.83
C VAL A 189 -5.96 -3.63 -21.42
N ASP A 190 -6.94 -3.17 -20.65
CA ASP A 190 -7.91 -2.17 -21.12
C ASP A 190 -7.22 -0.81 -21.40
N VAL A 191 -6.25 -0.43 -20.55
CA VAL A 191 -5.41 0.75 -20.73
C VAL A 191 -4.46 0.60 -21.92
N ALA A 192 -3.86 -0.57 -22.13
CA ALA A 192 -3.02 -0.83 -23.31
C ALA A 192 -3.81 -0.71 -24.62
N ARG A 193 -5.03 -1.24 -24.67
CA ARG A 193 -5.94 -1.06 -25.83
C ARG A 193 -6.24 0.40 -26.09
N TRP A 194 -6.57 1.15 -25.03
CA TRP A 194 -6.83 2.59 -25.11
C TRP A 194 -5.61 3.38 -25.60
N VAL A 195 -4.40 3.02 -25.16
CA VAL A 195 -3.15 3.67 -25.61
C VAL A 195 -2.91 3.39 -27.10
N VAL A 196 -3.17 2.18 -27.58
CA VAL A 196 -2.98 1.77 -28.99
C VAL A 196 -4.12 2.23 -29.91
N GLY A 197 -5.27 2.66 -29.36
CA GLY A 197 -6.39 3.21 -30.13
C GLY A 197 -7.38 2.17 -30.66
N PHE A 198 -7.49 1.02 -29.98
CA PHE A 198 -8.54 0.02 -30.20
C PHE A 198 -9.74 0.22 -29.28
#